data_AF-A0A349YK78-F1
#
_entry.id   AF-A0A349YK78-F1
#
_cell.length_a   1.000
_cell.length_b   1.000
_cell.length_c   1.000
_cell.angle_alpha   90.00
_cell.angle_beta   90.00
_cell.angle_gamma   90.00
#
_symmetry.space_group_name_H-M   'P 1'
#
loop_
_entity.id
_entity.type
_entity.pdbx_description
1 polymer ?
#
loop_
_entity_poly.entity_id
_entity_poly.type
_entity_poly.pdbx_seq_one_letter_code
_entity_poly.pdbx_strand_id
1 'polypeptide(L)'
;METKNDAHVVINNKEFVICGYESSEYMQKVAAYLNNKIAECKEIEEFKNLERDMKNFMLEINIVDDYFKAQDKAVELESENSKKDDELYQLKHEFVALKEKLNKTQQELERIGSAYESAKRQLKHLEEQKESQTRK
;
A
#
# COMPACT_ATOMS: atom_id res chain seq x y z
N MET A 1 -12.14 24.68 18.16
CA MET A 1 -11.09 25.73 18.10
C MET A 1 -9.79 25.01 18.32
N GLU A 2 -8.91 24.97 17.32
CA GLU A 2 -7.56 24.42 17.51
C GLU A 2 -6.80 25.39 18.40
N THR A 3 -6.55 24.98 19.64
CA THR A 3 -5.75 25.73 20.60
C THR A 3 -4.29 25.64 20.16
N LYS A 4 -3.63 26.79 20.03
CA LYS A 4 -2.19 26.83 19.83
C LYS A 4 -1.51 26.27 21.07
N ASN A 5 -0.55 25.38 20.84
CA ASN A 5 0.35 24.84 21.85
C ASN A 5 1.65 25.64 21.83
N ASP A 6 2.22 25.84 23.01
CA ASP A 6 3.55 26.42 23.18
C ASP A 6 4.52 25.29 23.54
N ALA A 7 5.66 25.25 22.85
CA ALA A 7 6.72 24.28 23.11
C ALA A 7 8.06 24.98 23.35
N HIS A 8 8.71 24.65 24.47
CA HIS A 8 10.07 25.09 24.77
C HIS A 8 11.08 24.17 24.09
N VAL A 9 11.84 24.68 23.13
CA VAL A 9 12.81 23.90 22.36
C VAL A 9 14.20 24.52 22.43
N VAL A 10 15.23 23.69 22.19
CA VAL A 10 16.61 24.15 22.05
C VAL A 10 17.03 23.97 20.60
N ILE A 11 17.37 25.08 19.93
CA ILE A 11 17.85 25.09 18.54
C ILE A 11 19.21 25.78 18.52
N ASN A 12 20.24 25.09 18.03
CA ASN A 12 21.60 25.59 17.91
C ASN A 12 22.14 26.20 19.24
N ASN A 13 21.94 25.46 20.34
CA ASN A 13 22.31 25.85 21.70
C ASN A 13 21.61 27.12 22.22
N LYS A 14 20.45 27.48 21.64
CA LYS A 14 19.61 28.60 22.10
C LYS A 14 18.21 28.12 22.40
N GLU A 15 17.63 28.63 23.48
CA GLU A 15 16.26 28.33 23.88
C GLU A 15 15.26 29.19 23.10
N PHE A 16 14.20 28.55 22.61
CA PHE A 16 13.09 29.19 21.91
C PHE A 16 11.75 28.67 22.45
N VAL A 17 10.73 29.51 22.38
CA VAL A 17 9.34 29.09 22.54
C VAL A 17 8.69 29.15 21.17
N ILE A 18 8.24 28.00 20.66
CA ILE A 18 7.55 27.88 19.38
C ILE A 18 6.07 27.70 19.67
N CYS A 19 5.22 28.48 18.99
CA CYS A 19 3.78 28.38 19.05
C CYS A 19 3.25 27.72 17.77
N GLY A 20 2.44 26.68 17.89
CA GLY A 20 1.88 25.96 16.73
C GLY A 20 0.61 25.20 17.06
N TYR A 21 -0.06 24.65 16.05
CA TYR A 21 -1.26 23.81 16.26
C TYR A 21 -0.90 22.34 16.54
N GLU A 22 0.35 21.98 16.27
CA GLU A 22 0.88 20.63 16.47
C GLU A 22 1.19 20.34 17.94
N SER A 23 1.43 19.07 18.26
CA SER A 23 1.81 18.66 19.60
C SER A 23 3.20 19.17 19.99
N SER A 24 3.46 19.31 21.29
CA SER A 24 4.79 19.68 21.78
C SER A 24 5.85 18.65 21.35
N GLU A 25 5.52 17.35 21.33
CA GLU A 25 6.43 16.30 20.87
C GLU A 25 6.78 16.46 19.39
N TYR A 26 5.81 16.83 18.55
CA TYR A 26 6.08 17.13 17.14
C TYR A 26 7.02 18.33 17.01
N MET A 27 6.76 19.43 17.74
CA MET A 27 7.65 20.59 17.73
C MET A 27 9.08 20.25 18.21
N GLN A 28 9.23 19.38 19.21
CA GLN A 28 10.54 18.86 19.62
C GLN A 28 11.23 18.08 18.50
N LYS A 29 10.49 17.25 17.75
CA LYS A 29 11.03 16.54 16.58
C LYS A 29 11.50 17.50 15.49
N VAL A 30 10.73 18.56 15.21
CA VAL A 30 11.12 19.61 14.26
C VAL A 30 12.41 20.29 14.71
N ALA A 31 12.52 20.67 15.98
CA ALA A 31 13.73 21.27 16.53
C ALA A 31 14.95 20.32 16.46
N ALA A 32 14.75 19.04 16.76
CA ALA A 32 15.81 18.03 16.66
C ALA A 32 16.30 17.85 15.22
N TYR A 33 15.38 17.79 14.25
CA TYR A 33 15.72 17.72 12.82
C TYR A 33 16.51 18.95 12.37
N LEU A 34 16.06 20.15 12.75
CA LEU A 34 16.78 21.39 12.44
C LEU A 34 18.20 21.40 13.04
N ASN A 35 18.37 20.92 14.27
CA ASN A 35 19.68 20.79 14.90
C ASN A 35 20.61 19.85 14.12
N ASN A 36 20.09 18.73 13.62
CA ASN A 36 20.87 17.81 12.80
C ASN A 36 21.32 18.48 11.50
N LYS A 37 20.43 19.20 10.81
CA LYS A 37 20.78 19.97 9.60
C LYS A 37 21.84 21.03 9.87
N ILE A 38 21.73 21.73 11.00
CA ILE A 38 22.75 22.71 11.41
C ILE A 38 24.09 22.02 11.70
N ALA A 39 24.09 20.83 12.31
CA ALA A 39 25.30 20.06 12.55
C ALA A 39 25.97 19.62 11.24
N GLU A 40 25.19 19.06 10.30
CA GLU A 40 25.65 18.67 8.95
C GLU A 40 26.28 19.86 8.22
N CYS A 41 25.63 21.03 8.20
CA CYS A 41 26.18 22.22 7.57
C CYS A 41 27.49 22.69 8.24
N LYS A 42 27.65 22.53 9.56
CA LYS A 42 28.87 22.92 10.28
C LYS A 42 30.07 22.01 9.98
N GLU A 43 29.86 20.81 9.46
CA GLU A 43 30.96 19.92 9.05
C GLU A 43 31.62 20.40 7.76
N ILE A 44 30.88 21.12 6.91
CA ILE A 44 31.36 21.68 5.64
C ILE A 44 32.29 22.87 5.93
N GLU A 45 33.53 22.81 5.46
CA GLU A 45 34.56 23.81 5.75
C GLU A 45 34.25 25.17 5.09
N GLU A 46 33.76 25.13 3.85
CA GLU A 46 33.33 26.30 3.09
C GLU A 46 32.16 27.00 3.75
N PHE A 47 31.24 26.24 4.38
CA PHE A 47 30.10 26.78 5.10
C PHE A 47 30.54 27.63 6.29
N LYS A 48 31.63 27.27 6.98
CA LYS A 48 32.13 28.03 8.15
C LYS A 48 32.53 29.45 7.78
N ASN A 49 33.06 29.65 6.58
CA ASN A 49 33.56 30.94 6.09
C ASN A 49 32.47 31.84 5.49
N LEU A 50 31.26 31.31 5.29
CA LEU A 50 30.14 32.09 4.77
C LEU A 50 29.65 33.15 5.78
N GLU A 51 29.13 34.25 5.24
CA GLU A 51 28.39 35.25 6.02
C GLU A 51 27.11 34.64 6.60
N ARG A 52 26.58 35.26 7.66
CA ARG A 52 25.42 34.73 8.41
C ARG A 52 24.21 34.51 7.50
N ASP A 53 23.90 35.45 6.61
CA ASP A 53 22.71 35.35 5.77
C ASP A 53 22.85 34.22 4.75
N MET A 54 24.05 34.04 4.18
CA MET A 54 24.32 32.94 3.27
C MET A 54 24.25 31.56 3.96
N LYS A 55 24.69 31.47 5.23
CA LYS A 55 24.51 30.25 6.04
C LYS A 55 23.02 29.92 6.26
N ASN A 56 22.20 30.93 6.52
CA ASN A 56 20.77 30.76 6.70
C ASN A 56 20.12 30.32 5.39
N PHE A 57 20.41 30.98 4.26
CA PHE A 57 19.87 30.58 2.96
C PHE A 57 20.27 29.15 2.58
N MET A 58 21.51 28.73 2.85
CA MET A 58 21.94 27.35 2.58
C MET A 58 21.15 26.32 3.39
N LEU A 59 20.89 26.61 4.67
CA LEU A 59 20.07 25.75 5.53
C LEU A 59 18.61 25.72 5.04
N GLU A 60 18.04 26.87 4.70
CA GLU A 60 16.68 26.98 4.16
C GLU A 60 16.53 26.22 2.85
N ILE A 61 17.47 26.39 1.91
CA ILE A 61 17.49 25.67 0.63
C ILE A 61 17.55 24.17 0.87
N ASN A 62 18.37 23.70 1.82
CA ASN A 62 18.48 22.27 2.11
C ASN A 62 17.16 21.69 2.66
N ILE A 63 16.46 22.44 3.52
CA ILE A 63 15.15 22.01 4.05
C ILE A 63 14.08 22.01 2.95
N VAL A 64 14.09 23.02 2.06
CA VAL A 64 13.17 23.10 0.93
C VAL A 64 13.42 21.96 -0.07
N ASP A 65 14.69 21.62 -0.33
CA ASP A 65 15.06 20.48 -1.18
C ASP A 65 14.57 19.15 -0.59
N ASP A 66 14.77 18.92 0.71
CA ASP A 66 14.23 17.73 1.39
C ASP A 66 12.69 17.67 1.30
N TYR A 67 12.01 18.81 1.43
CA TYR A 67 10.55 18.91 1.27
C TYR A 67 10.11 18.54 -0.15
N PHE A 68 10.74 19.10 -1.19
CA PHE A 68 10.39 18.77 -2.57
C PHE A 68 10.67 17.32 -2.91
N LYS A 69 11.81 16.76 -2.48
CA LYS A 69 12.09 15.33 -2.64
C LYS A 69 11.05 14.44 -1.98
N ALA A 70 10.61 14.80 -0.77
CA ALA A 70 9.56 14.07 -0.06
C ALA A 70 8.20 14.18 -0.79
N GLN A 71 7.87 15.37 -1.31
CA GLN A 71 6.66 15.61 -2.08
C GLN A 71 6.65 14.81 -3.39
N ASP A 72 7.74 14.85 -4.15
CA ASP A 72 7.88 14.08 -5.39
C ASP A 72 7.74 12.58 -5.11
N LYS A 73 8.35 12.10 -4.02
CA LYS A 73 8.23 10.70 -3.63
C LYS A 73 6.80 10.33 -3.23
N ALA A 74 6.08 11.22 -2.55
CA ALA A 74 4.68 11.02 -2.21
C ALA A 74 3.81 10.92 -3.47
N VAL A 75 4.01 11.81 -4.45
CA VAL A 75 3.29 11.79 -5.74
C VAL A 75 3.59 10.50 -6.52
N GLU A 76 4.85 10.05 -6.54
CA GLU A 76 5.23 8.78 -7.16
C GLU A 76 4.51 7.61 -6.51
N LEU A 77 4.49 7.55 -5.17
CA LEU A 77 3.80 6.49 -4.41
C LEU A 77 2.29 6.52 -4.62
N GLU A 78 1.66 7.70 -4.69
CA GLU A 78 0.23 7.85 -5.00
C GLU A 78 -0.09 7.30 -6.40
N SER A 79 0.76 7.61 -7.39
CA SER A 79 0.64 7.10 -8.76
C SER A 79 0.79 5.58 -8.82
N GLU A 80 1.79 5.02 -8.15
CA GLU A 80 1.97 3.56 -8.04
C GLU A 80 0.79 2.89 -7.34
N ASN A 81 0.27 3.51 -6.27
CA ASN A 81 -0.86 2.96 -5.54
C ASN A 81 -2.12 2.95 -6.41
N SER A 82 -2.38 4.01 -7.18
CA SER A 82 -3.48 4.06 -8.13
C SER A 82 -3.37 2.95 -9.18
N LYS A 83 -2.17 2.69 -9.73
CA LYS A 83 -1.95 1.59 -10.67
C LYS A 83 -2.23 0.22 -10.05
N LYS A 84 -1.78 0.01 -8.81
CA LYS A 84 -2.05 -1.23 -8.06
C LYS A 84 -3.54 -1.42 -7.79
N ASP A 85 -4.27 -0.35 -7.50
CA ASP A 85 -5.72 -0.40 -7.32
C ASP A 85 -6.45 -0.81 -8.61
N ASP A 86 -6.00 -0.29 -9.77
CA ASP A 86 -6.52 -0.68 -11.09
C ASP A 86 -6.22 -2.16 -11.41
N GLU A 87 -4.99 -2.62 -11.18
CA GLU A 87 -4.60 -4.01 -11.35
C GLU A 87 -5.40 -4.95 -10.43
N LEU A 88 -5.60 -4.56 -9.17
CA LEU A 88 -6.39 -5.32 -8.21
C LEU A 88 -7.86 -5.39 -8.64
N TYR A 89 -8.39 -4.32 -9.21
CA TYR A 89 -9.76 -4.29 -9.73
C TYR A 89 -9.92 -5.26 -10.91
N GLN A 90 -8.98 -5.26 -11.86
CA GLN A 90 -8.97 -6.22 -12.98
C GLN A 90 -8.91 -7.66 -12.47
N LEU A 91 -7.99 -7.94 -11.54
CA LEU A 91 -7.84 -9.28 -10.97
C LEU A 91 -9.10 -9.75 -10.23
N LYS A 92 -9.79 -8.86 -9.50
CA LYS A 92 -11.08 -9.17 -8.86
C LYS A 92 -12.14 -9.55 -9.88
N HIS A 93 -12.23 -8.85 -11.01
CA HIS A 93 -13.17 -9.18 -12.09
C HIS A 93 -12.85 -10.52 -12.72
N GLU A 94 -11.58 -10.79 -13.03
CA GLU A 94 -11.15 -12.09 -13.55
C GLU A 94 -11.45 -13.22 -12.57
N PHE A 95 -11.21 -12.99 -11.27
CA PHE A 95 -11.51 -13.96 -10.22
C PHE A 95 -13.01 -14.30 -10.17
N VAL A 96 -13.90 -13.29 -10.27
CA VAL A 96 -15.35 -13.53 -10.32
C VAL A 96 -15.74 -14.33 -11.56
N ALA A 97 -15.19 -13.97 -12.73
CA ALA A 97 -15.45 -14.70 -13.97
C ALA A 97 -15.00 -16.17 -13.91
N LEU A 98 -13.81 -16.41 -13.35
CA LEU A 98 -13.29 -17.76 -13.11
C LEU A 98 -14.16 -18.54 -12.12
N LYS A 99 -14.63 -17.89 -11.05
CA LYS A 99 -15.53 -18.52 -10.08
C LYS A 99 -16.87 -18.89 -10.71
N GLU A 100 -17.44 -18.04 -11.56
CA GLU A 100 -18.65 -18.36 -12.30
C GLU A 100 -18.44 -19.54 -13.24
N LYS A 101 -17.32 -19.55 -13.99
CA LYS A 101 -16.97 -20.67 -14.88
C LYS A 101 -16.79 -21.97 -14.10
N LEU A 102 -16.10 -21.93 -12.96
CA LEU A 102 -15.93 -23.09 -12.08
C LEU A 102 -17.27 -23.66 -11.62
N ASN A 103 -18.20 -22.80 -11.18
CA ASN A 103 -19.54 -23.22 -10.77
C ASN A 103 -20.31 -23.89 -11.92
N LYS A 104 -20.23 -23.34 -13.15
CA LYS A 104 -20.85 -23.96 -14.33
C LYS A 104 -20.26 -25.34 -14.62
N THR A 105 -18.94 -25.46 -14.61
CA THR A 105 -18.26 -26.74 -14.81
C THR A 105 -18.60 -27.77 -13.73
N GLN A 106 -18.75 -27.35 -12.47
CA GLN A 106 -19.20 -28.24 -11.38
C GLN A 106 -20.63 -28.74 -11.62
N GLN A 107 -21.55 -27.87 -12.01
CA GLN A 107 -22.94 -28.26 -12.34
C GLN A 107 -23.00 -29.22 -13.53
N GLU A 108 -22.18 -28.99 -14.57
CA GLU A 108 -22.08 -29.91 -15.70
C GLU A 108 -21.53 -31.27 -15.28
N LEU A 109 -20.51 -31.30 -14.43
CA LEU A 109 -19.94 -32.54 -13.91
C LEU A 109 -20.96 -33.34 -13.10
N GLU A 110 -21.75 -32.68 -12.24
CA GLU A 110 -22.84 -33.31 -11.49
C GLU A 110 -23.92 -33.91 -12.41
N ARG A 111 -24.28 -33.19 -13.47
CA ARG A 111 -25.23 -33.68 -14.49
C ARG A 111 -24.69 -34.91 -15.22
N ILE A 112 -23.44 -34.86 -15.66
CA ILE A 112 -22.77 -35.98 -16.34
C ILE A 112 -22.68 -37.19 -15.40
N GLY A 113 -22.30 -36.98 -14.14
CA GLY A 113 -22.25 -38.03 -13.12
C GLY A 113 -23.61 -38.70 -12.90
N SER A 114 -24.67 -37.90 -12.80
CA SER A 114 -26.05 -38.40 -12.67
C SER A 114 -26.51 -39.20 -13.89
N ALA A 115 -26.21 -38.71 -15.10
CA ALA A 115 -26.53 -39.39 -16.35
C ALA A 115 -25.76 -40.73 -16.49
N TYR A 116 -24.49 -40.73 -16.11
CA TYR A 116 -23.65 -41.94 -16.10
C TYR A 116 -24.22 -43.02 -15.16
N GLU A 117 -24.61 -42.65 -13.94
CA GLU A 117 -25.23 -43.59 -13.00
C GLU A 117 -26.56 -44.15 -13.52
N SER A 118 -27.39 -43.32 -14.15
CA SER A 118 -28.64 -43.77 -14.78
C SER A 118 -28.37 -44.75 -15.92
N ALA A 119 -27.44 -44.42 -16.83
CA ALA A 119 -27.07 -45.27 -17.95
C ALA A 119 -26.49 -46.62 -17.47
N LYS A 120 -25.65 -46.60 -16.43
CA LYS A 120 -25.09 -47.80 -15.81
C LYS A 120 -26.18 -48.71 -15.23
N ARG A 121 -27.20 -48.16 -14.56
CA ARG A 121 -28.35 -48.93 -14.07
C ARG A 121 -29.16 -49.55 -15.21
N GLN A 122 -29.40 -48.80 -16.28
CA GLN A 122 -30.11 -49.30 -17.46
C GLN A 122 -29.35 -50.44 -18.14
N LEU A 123 -28.03 -50.31 -18.30
CA LEU A 123 -27.19 -51.37 -18.85
C LEU A 123 -27.30 -52.65 -18.03
N LYS A 124 -27.18 -52.55 -16.70
CA LYS A 124 -27.32 -53.70 -15.81
C LYS A 124 -28.68 -54.40 -15.97
N HIS A 125 -29.77 -53.62 -16.02
CA HIS A 125 -31.11 -54.19 -16.23
C HIS A 125 -31.25 -54.86 -17.60
N LEU A 126 -30.69 -54.29 -18.65
CA LEU A 126 -30.69 -54.87 -19.99
C LEU A 126 -29.88 -56.18 -20.04
N GLU A 127 -28.74 -56.24 -19.36
CA GLU A 127 -27.94 -57.45 -19.20
C GLU A 127 -28.72 -58.55 -18.46
N GLU A 128 -29.34 -58.22 -17.32
CA GLU A 128 -30.21 -59.14 -16.56
C GLU A 128 -31.37 -59.68 -17.41
N GLN A 129 -32.02 -58.82 -18.20
CA GLN A 129 -33.10 -59.22 -19.12
C GLN A 129 -32.61 -60.17 -20.21
N LYS A 130 -31.46 -59.89 -20.84
CA LYS A 130 -30.87 -60.77 -21.85
C LYS A 130 -30.50 -62.14 -21.28
N GLU A 131 -29.93 -62.19 -20.09
CA GLU A 131 -29.64 -63.47 -19.42
C GLU A 131 -30.92 -64.28 -19.15
N SER A 132 -32.00 -63.62 -18.71
CA SER A 132 -33.28 -64.29 -18.45
C SER A 132 -33.96 -64.85 -19.72
N GLN A 133 -33.75 -64.21 -20.87
CA GLN A 133 -34.26 -64.68 -22.17
C GLN A 133 -33.42 -65.82 -22.74
N THR A 134 -32.11 -65.86 -22.47
CA THR A 134 -31.22 -66.92 -22.95
C THR A 134 -31.38 -68.22 -22.15
N ARG A 135 -31.98 -68.15 -20.95
CA ARG A 135 -32.23 -69.30 -20.05
C ARG A 135 -33.62 -69.94 -20.22
N LYS A 136 -34.47 -69.43 -21.11
CA LYS A 136 -35.75 -70.04 -21.50
C LYS A 136 -35.60 -70.73 -22.85
#